data_AF-A0A378QGL0-F1
#
_entry.id   AF-A0A378QGL0-F1
#
_cell.length_a   1.000
_cell.length_b   1.000
_cell.length_c   1.000
_cell.angle_alpha   90.00
_cell.angle_beta   90.00
_cell.angle_gamma   90.00
#
_symmetry.space_group_name_H-M   'P 1'
#
loop_
_entity.id
_entity.type
_entity.pdbx_description
1 polymer ?
#
loop_
_entity_poly.entity_id
_entity_poly.type
_entity_poly.pdbx_seq_one_letter_code
_entity_poly.pdbx_strand_id
1 'polypeptide(L)'
;MLNLFEPLEGYIGMNTHEYHNEFTGENWFAFKLTDDNQYEFLGNEGYFERSAIHDHKQMFGDWWFDEERKHVQECKDDYQKAQELFAKTNKLANIHSSDDEEIVQNDWLDEMGGDLSEQGGNWASPTYTPKAIDLKWQQDKLNITCQGKPLYFIAGVPAYHYGCSGADWIVLLYEPIDKIVVFTFDWS
;
A
#
# COMPACT_ATOMS: atom_id res chain seq x y z
N MET A 1 2.14 15.69 -0.31
CA MET A 1 1.32 14.49 -0.17
C MET A 1 1.99 13.39 -0.97
N LEU A 2 2.23 12.19 -0.44
CA LEU A 2 2.65 11.05 -1.26
C LEU A 2 1.39 10.24 -1.55
N ASN A 3 1.20 9.77 -2.79
CA ASN A 3 0.07 8.91 -3.14
C ASN A 3 0.60 7.68 -3.88
N LEU A 4 0.13 6.50 -3.50
CA LEU A 4 0.49 5.26 -4.15
C LEU A 4 -0.35 5.13 -5.42
N PHE A 5 0.28 4.75 -6.53
CA PHE A 5 -0.45 4.39 -7.74
C PHE A 5 -0.72 2.90 -7.73
N GLU A 6 -1.99 2.57 -7.75
CA GLU A 6 -2.42 1.19 -7.69
C GLU A 6 -2.20 0.48 -9.03
N PRO A 7 -1.95 -0.84 -9.00
CA PRO A 7 -2.01 -1.64 -10.21
C PRO A 7 -3.36 -1.46 -10.91
N LEU A 8 -3.37 -1.52 -12.24
CA LEU A 8 -4.64 -1.48 -12.98
C LEU A 8 -5.51 -2.73 -12.67
N GLU A 9 -4.90 -3.88 -12.41
CA GLU A 9 -5.59 -5.05 -11.88
C GLU A 9 -4.69 -5.83 -10.92
N GLY A 10 -5.29 -6.44 -9.90
CA GLY A 10 -4.61 -7.30 -8.95
C GLY A 10 -3.91 -6.54 -7.83
N TYR A 11 -2.91 -7.18 -7.22
CA TYR A 11 -2.17 -6.64 -6.10
C TYR A 11 -0.79 -6.15 -6.50
N ILE A 12 -0.25 -5.20 -5.74
CA ILE A 12 1.15 -4.81 -5.88
C ILE A 12 2.04 -6.05 -5.74
N GLY A 13 2.95 -6.25 -6.69
CA GLY A 13 3.83 -7.43 -6.69
C GLY A 13 3.22 -8.71 -7.29
N MET A 14 1.95 -8.72 -7.69
CA MET A 14 1.29 -9.90 -8.29
C MET A 14 1.98 -10.34 -9.59
N ASN A 15 2.41 -9.41 -10.44
CA ASN A 15 3.04 -9.75 -11.72
C ASN A 15 4.58 -9.76 -11.69
N THR A 16 5.20 -9.73 -10.50
CA THR A 16 6.66 -9.59 -10.34
C THR A 16 7.28 -10.63 -9.39
N HIS A 17 6.68 -11.81 -9.32
CA HIS A 17 7.09 -12.91 -8.44
C HIS A 17 8.58 -13.26 -8.50
N GLU A 18 9.21 -13.17 -9.66
CA GLU A 18 10.64 -13.46 -9.84
C GLU A 18 11.55 -12.47 -9.11
N TYR A 19 11.03 -11.31 -8.71
CA TYR A 19 11.73 -10.28 -7.94
C TYR A 19 11.40 -10.31 -6.45
N HIS A 20 10.47 -11.18 -6.02
CA HIS A 20 10.14 -11.35 -4.60
C HIS A 20 11.36 -11.88 -3.84
N ASN A 21 11.48 -11.46 -2.59
CA ASN A 21 12.57 -11.85 -1.72
C ASN A 21 12.05 -12.15 -0.30
N GLU A 22 12.95 -12.14 0.69
CA GLU A 22 12.61 -12.42 2.08
C GLU A 22 11.55 -11.46 2.64
N PHE A 23 11.49 -10.22 2.14
CA PHE A 23 10.70 -9.11 2.68
C PHE A 23 9.65 -8.56 1.71
N THR A 24 9.46 -9.21 0.56
CA THR A 24 8.45 -8.83 -0.44
C THR A 24 7.64 -10.05 -0.87
N GLY A 25 6.35 -9.81 -1.05
CA GLY A 25 5.36 -10.77 -1.53
C GLY A 25 4.25 -10.03 -2.27
N GLU A 26 3.28 -10.75 -2.82
CA GLU A 26 2.10 -10.08 -3.37
C GLU A 26 1.41 -9.30 -2.25
N ASN A 27 0.99 -8.05 -2.51
CA ASN A 27 0.27 -7.22 -1.55
C ASN A 27 1.03 -6.89 -0.25
N TRP A 28 2.34 -7.16 -0.19
CA TRP A 28 3.17 -7.02 1.01
C TRP A 28 4.59 -6.57 0.67
N PHE A 29 5.08 -5.54 1.35
CA PHE A 29 6.49 -5.14 1.25
C PHE A 29 7.00 -4.46 2.52
N ALA A 30 8.32 -4.48 2.72
CA ALA A 30 8.94 -3.93 3.91
C ALA A 30 10.11 -2.97 3.62
N PHE A 31 10.32 -2.08 4.58
CA PHE A 31 11.49 -1.21 4.68
C PHE A 31 12.21 -1.46 5.99
N LYS A 32 13.49 -1.11 6.02
CA LYS A 32 14.20 -0.84 7.26
C LYS A 32 14.14 0.64 7.57
N LEU A 33 13.74 0.98 8.79
CA LEU A 33 13.84 2.33 9.31
C LEU A 33 15.27 2.53 9.85
N THR A 34 16.01 3.41 9.21
CA THR A 34 17.39 3.75 9.58
C THR A 34 17.44 4.58 10.87
N ASP A 35 18.63 4.74 11.46
CA ASP A 35 18.80 5.52 12.68
C ASP A 35 18.49 7.02 12.51
N ASP A 36 18.53 7.52 11.28
CA ASP A 36 18.12 8.88 10.89
C ASP A 36 16.66 8.96 10.37
N ASN A 37 15.84 7.94 10.68
CA ASN A 37 14.42 7.84 10.36
C ASN A 37 14.11 7.93 8.85
N GLN A 38 14.97 7.35 8.01
CA GLN A 38 14.71 7.14 6.59
C GLN A 38 14.26 5.71 6.33
N TYR A 39 13.53 5.50 5.25
CA TYR A 39 13.18 4.16 4.80
C TYR A 39 14.18 3.66 3.77
N GLU A 40 14.78 2.49 4.05
CA GLU A 40 15.56 1.72 3.11
C GLU A 40 14.72 0.52 2.65
N PHE A 41 14.44 0.43 1.35
CA PHE A 41 13.61 -0.65 0.81
C PHE A 41 14.34 -1.98 0.91
N LEU A 42 13.68 -2.99 1.51
CA LEU A 42 14.26 -4.32 1.71
C LEU A 42 13.98 -5.28 0.54
N GLY A 43 13.18 -4.85 -0.43
CA GLY A 43 12.87 -5.60 -1.65
C GLY A 43 13.90 -5.39 -2.76
N ASN A 44 13.63 -6.01 -3.91
CA ASN A 44 14.36 -5.74 -5.15
C ASN A 44 13.61 -4.68 -5.97
N GLU A 45 14.33 -3.83 -6.71
CA GLU A 45 13.72 -2.77 -7.54
C GLU A 45 12.63 -3.32 -8.49
N GLY A 46 12.85 -4.51 -9.04
CA GLY A 46 11.92 -5.20 -9.93
C GLY A 46 10.60 -5.61 -9.31
N TYR A 47 10.45 -5.52 -7.98
CA TYR A 47 9.18 -5.73 -7.30
C TYR A 47 8.07 -4.83 -7.86
N PHE A 48 8.41 -3.58 -8.20
CA PHE A 48 7.45 -2.64 -8.76
C PHE A 48 7.34 -2.85 -10.28
N GLU A 49 6.13 -3.12 -10.78
CA GLU A 49 5.85 -3.33 -12.21
C GLU A 49 6.28 -2.16 -13.10
N ARG A 50 6.27 -0.94 -12.54
CA ARG A 50 6.69 0.29 -13.22
C ARG A 50 8.16 0.65 -13.00
N SER A 51 8.97 -0.26 -12.44
CA SER A 51 10.42 -0.09 -12.37
C SER A 51 11.02 0.00 -13.77
N ALA A 52 12.04 0.86 -13.91
CA ALA A 52 12.73 1.06 -15.18
C ALA A 52 13.51 -0.17 -15.68
N ILE A 53 13.65 -1.22 -14.85
CA ILE A 53 14.33 -2.45 -15.23
C ILE A 53 13.47 -3.35 -16.15
N HIS A 54 12.15 -3.11 -16.20
CA HIS A 54 11.23 -3.92 -16.96
C HIS A 54 11.03 -3.40 -18.38
N ASP A 55 10.90 -4.31 -19.34
CA ASP A 55 10.22 -3.98 -20.59
C ASP A 55 8.71 -4.08 -20.35
N HIS A 56 8.08 -2.95 -20.02
CA HIS A 56 6.65 -2.89 -19.69
C HIS A 56 5.77 -3.43 -20.83
N LYS A 57 6.16 -3.22 -22.08
CA LYS A 57 5.38 -3.71 -23.22
C LYS A 57 5.44 -5.23 -23.31
N GLN A 58 6.60 -5.82 -23.01
CA GLN A 58 6.73 -7.28 -22.90
C GLN A 58 5.96 -7.84 -21.70
N MET A 59 5.99 -7.13 -20.57
CA MET A 59 5.33 -7.54 -19.32
C MET A 59 3.80 -7.60 -19.47
N PHE A 60 3.20 -6.55 -20.05
CA PHE A 60 1.74 -6.44 -20.17
C PHE A 60 1.19 -6.95 -21.52
N GLY A 61 2.02 -7.04 -22.57
CA GLY A 61 1.55 -7.28 -23.94
C GLY A 61 0.85 -6.05 -24.54
N ASP A 62 0.55 -6.09 -25.85
CA ASP A 62 0.09 -4.91 -26.60
C ASP A 62 -1.18 -4.27 -26.03
N TRP A 63 -2.22 -5.06 -25.72
CA TRP A 63 -3.51 -4.54 -25.29
C TRP A 63 -3.48 -3.99 -23.86
N TRP A 64 -2.90 -4.77 -22.95
CA TRP A 64 -2.82 -4.43 -21.52
C TRP A 64 -1.84 -3.29 -21.24
N PHE A 65 -0.79 -3.14 -22.07
CA PHE A 65 0.15 -2.02 -21.94
C PHE A 65 -0.49 -0.65 -22.24
N ASP A 66 -1.48 -0.58 -23.14
CA ASP A 66 -2.17 0.68 -23.43
C ASP A 66 -3.16 1.05 -22.31
N GLU A 67 -3.87 0.07 -21.76
CA GLU A 67 -4.78 0.27 -20.62
C GLU A 67 -4.00 0.66 -19.35
N GLU A 68 -2.87 0.00 -19.04
CA GLU A 68 -2.03 0.35 -17.88
C GLU A 68 -1.56 1.81 -17.95
N ARG A 69 -1.12 2.27 -19.12
CA ARG A 69 -0.67 3.65 -19.28
C ARG A 69 -1.82 4.64 -19.10
N LYS A 70 -3.00 4.30 -19.56
CA LYS A 70 -4.20 5.12 -19.40
C LYS A 70 -4.57 5.23 -17.92
N HIS A 71 -4.64 4.10 -17.22
CA HIS A 71 -4.88 4.03 -15.77
C HIS A 71 -3.89 4.87 -14.97
N VAL A 72 -2.60 4.70 -15.22
CA VAL A 72 -1.55 5.49 -14.56
C VAL A 72 -1.70 6.98 -14.85
N GLN A 73 -2.13 7.36 -16.05
CA GLN A 73 -2.38 8.76 -16.37
C GLN A 73 -3.59 9.29 -15.59
N GLU A 74 -4.66 8.51 -15.48
CA GLU A 74 -5.83 8.85 -14.66
C GLU A 74 -5.44 9.02 -13.18
N CYS A 75 -4.67 8.10 -12.60
CA CYS A 75 -4.17 8.24 -11.22
C CYS A 75 -3.32 9.50 -11.00
N LYS A 76 -2.49 9.88 -11.99
CA LYS A 76 -1.70 11.13 -11.93
C LYS A 76 -2.58 12.36 -11.99
N ASP A 77 -3.56 12.37 -12.88
CA ASP A 77 -4.49 13.50 -13.04
C ASP A 77 -5.32 13.68 -11.76
N ASP A 78 -5.76 12.59 -11.16
CA ASP A 78 -6.52 12.59 -9.90
C ASP A 78 -5.66 13.04 -8.71
N TYR A 79 -4.43 12.55 -8.61
CA TYR A 79 -3.49 13.05 -7.61
C TYR A 79 -3.20 14.55 -7.79
N GLN A 80 -3.10 15.06 -9.02
CA GLN A 80 -2.95 16.50 -9.27
C GLN A 80 -4.18 17.28 -8.80
N LYS A 81 -5.40 16.80 -9.08
CA LYS A 81 -6.63 17.41 -8.55
C LYS A 81 -6.63 17.44 -7.02
N ALA A 82 -6.18 16.36 -6.37
CA ALA A 82 -6.08 16.29 -4.90
C ALA A 82 -5.10 17.33 -4.35
N GLN A 83 -3.95 17.50 -5.00
CA GLN A 83 -2.99 18.55 -4.63
C GLN A 83 -3.57 19.96 -4.80
N GLU A 84 -4.28 20.22 -5.90
CA GLU A 84 -4.92 21.52 -6.15
C GLU A 84 -6.04 21.83 -5.16
N LEU A 85 -6.86 20.82 -4.83
CA LEU A 85 -7.92 20.93 -3.82
C LEU A 85 -7.33 21.22 -2.45
N PHE A 86 -6.29 20.48 -2.07
CA PHE A 86 -5.56 20.71 -0.82
C PHE A 86 -4.97 22.12 -0.76
N ALA A 87 -4.33 22.59 -1.84
CA ALA A 87 -3.76 23.93 -1.89
C ALA A 87 -4.80 25.05 -1.73
N LYS A 88 -6.04 24.84 -2.21
CA LYS A 88 -7.15 25.81 -2.11
C LYS A 88 -7.82 25.80 -0.74
N THR A 89 -7.92 24.63 -0.10
CA THR A 89 -8.78 24.42 1.07
C THR A 89 -8.03 24.11 2.36
N ASN A 90 -6.77 23.68 2.25
CA ASN A 90 -5.97 23.09 3.32
C ASN A 90 -6.64 21.87 3.98
N LYS A 91 -7.48 21.15 3.24
CA LYS A 91 -8.19 19.94 3.67
C LYS A 91 -7.76 18.76 2.82
N LEU A 92 -7.49 17.61 3.45
CA LEU A 92 -7.53 16.32 2.78
C LEU A 92 -9.00 16.00 2.51
N ALA A 93 -9.38 15.76 1.25
CA ALA A 93 -10.78 15.60 0.88
C ALA A 93 -10.90 14.71 -0.35
N ASN A 94 -12.06 14.07 -0.48
CA ASN A 94 -12.38 13.26 -1.65
C ASN A 94 -12.51 14.17 -2.89
N ILE A 95 -11.75 13.88 -3.94
CA ILE A 95 -11.77 14.63 -5.20
C ILE A 95 -12.92 14.20 -6.15
N HIS A 96 -13.61 13.12 -5.81
CA HIS A 96 -14.70 12.55 -6.61
C HIS A 96 -16.09 12.95 -6.10
N SER A 97 -16.18 13.78 -5.05
CA SER A 97 -17.44 14.42 -4.64
C SER A 97 -17.96 15.33 -5.74
N SER A 98 -19.28 15.47 -5.87
CA SER A 98 -19.85 16.38 -6.86
C SER A 98 -19.48 17.85 -6.58
N ASP A 99 -19.42 18.69 -7.61
CA ASP A 99 -19.04 20.12 -7.48
C ASP A 99 -19.98 20.91 -6.55
N ASP A 100 -21.21 20.42 -6.36
CA ASP A 100 -22.24 21.03 -5.52
C ASP A 100 -22.20 20.56 -4.05
N GLU A 101 -21.34 19.59 -3.71
CA GLU A 101 -21.18 19.08 -2.36
C GLU A 101 -20.22 19.92 -1.52
N GLU A 102 -20.52 20.02 -0.23
CA GLU A 102 -19.60 20.64 0.73
C GLU A 102 -18.33 19.80 0.83
N ILE A 103 -17.17 20.46 0.73
CA ILE A 103 -15.86 19.80 0.89
C ILE A 103 -15.69 19.40 2.35
N VAL A 104 -15.93 18.11 2.62
CA VAL A 104 -15.68 17.46 3.91
C VAL A 104 -14.22 17.08 4.02
N GLN A 105 -13.63 17.37 5.18
CA GLN A 105 -12.26 16.96 5.48
C GLN A 105 -12.26 15.48 5.90
N ASN A 106 -11.41 14.68 5.25
CA ASN A 106 -11.05 13.33 5.68
C ASN A 106 -9.95 13.38 6.74
N ASP A 107 -9.89 12.32 7.56
CA ASP A 107 -8.78 12.12 8.46
C ASP A 107 -7.52 11.69 7.71
N TRP A 108 -6.36 12.12 8.22
CA TRP A 108 -5.07 11.72 7.67
C TRP A 108 -4.77 10.25 7.95
N LEU A 109 -5.21 9.78 9.12
CA LEU A 109 -5.15 8.40 9.56
C LEU A 109 -6.44 8.14 10.32
N ASP A 110 -7.15 7.09 9.94
CA ASP A 110 -8.38 6.68 10.61
C ASP A 110 -8.06 5.89 11.89
N GLU A 111 -6.94 5.17 11.88
CA GLU A 111 -6.46 4.42 13.03
C GLU A 111 -4.99 4.68 13.33
N MET A 112 -4.66 4.71 14.63
CA MET A 112 -3.30 4.90 15.12
C MET A 112 -3.03 4.06 16.37
N GLY A 113 -2.20 3.04 16.20
CA GLY A 113 -1.79 2.10 17.24
C GLY A 113 -2.94 1.28 17.82
N GLY A 114 -2.63 0.53 18.89
CA GLY A 114 -3.59 -0.35 19.53
C GLY A 114 -3.73 -1.70 18.82
N ASP A 115 -4.84 -2.38 19.08
CA ASP A 115 -5.18 -3.61 18.37
C ASP A 115 -5.76 -3.23 17.00
N LEU A 116 -5.34 -3.97 15.97
CA LEU A 116 -5.88 -3.84 14.63
C LEU A 116 -7.37 -4.15 14.64
N SER A 117 -8.20 -3.23 14.13
CA SER A 117 -9.66 -3.37 14.11
C SER A 117 -10.11 -4.47 13.14
N GLU A 118 -9.53 -4.50 11.94
CA GLU A 118 -9.85 -5.40 10.83
C GLU A 118 -8.79 -6.52 10.71
N GLN A 119 -8.87 -7.54 11.56
CA GLN A 119 -7.89 -8.65 11.56
C GLN A 119 -8.16 -9.70 10.48
N GLY A 120 -9.34 -9.67 9.83
CA GLY A 120 -9.84 -10.73 8.94
C GLY A 120 -9.95 -10.38 7.46
N GLY A 121 -9.40 -9.23 7.05
CA GLY A 121 -9.40 -8.80 5.65
C GLY A 121 -8.61 -9.74 4.73
N ASN A 122 -8.73 -9.56 3.41
CA ASN A 122 -8.10 -10.42 2.42
C ASN A 122 -6.55 -10.41 2.49
N TRP A 123 -5.98 -9.36 3.10
CA TRP A 123 -4.55 -9.21 3.35
C TRP A 123 -4.02 -10.20 4.40
N ALA A 124 -4.85 -10.62 5.35
CA ALA A 124 -4.50 -11.55 6.44
C ALA A 124 -4.42 -13.02 6.00
N SER A 125 -4.00 -13.25 4.76
CA SER A 125 -3.85 -14.56 4.13
C SER A 125 -2.37 -14.96 4.01
N PRO A 126 -1.98 -16.15 4.51
CA PRO A 126 -0.59 -16.61 4.43
C PRO A 126 -0.13 -16.95 3.01
N THR A 127 -1.04 -16.98 2.02
CA THR A 127 -0.70 -17.29 0.62
C THR A 127 0.26 -16.26 0.02
N TYR A 128 0.16 -15.01 0.45
CA TYR A 128 0.81 -13.87 -0.18
C TYR A 128 1.93 -13.24 0.66
N THR A 129 2.12 -13.73 1.89
CA THR A 129 3.05 -13.14 2.85
C THR A 129 4.52 -13.37 2.44
N PRO A 130 5.39 -12.36 2.59
CA PRO A 130 6.83 -12.53 2.47
C PRO A 130 7.34 -13.62 3.42
N LYS A 131 8.44 -14.28 3.08
CA LYS A 131 9.03 -15.36 3.90
C LYS A 131 9.39 -14.93 5.32
N ALA A 132 9.78 -13.67 5.49
CA ALA A 132 10.06 -13.10 6.81
C ALA A 132 8.80 -12.99 7.68
N ILE A 133 7.60 -13.01 7.11
CA ILE A 133 6.36 -12.71 7.82
C ILE A 133 5.58 -13.98 8.08
N ASP A 134 5.28 -14.24 9.35
CA ASP A 134 4.38 -15.30 9.77
C ASP A 134 3.06 -14.70 10.29
N LEU A 135 1.95 -15.26 9.83
CA LEU A 135 0.60 -14.99 10.33
C LEU A 135 0.10 -16.18 11.15
N LYS A 136 -0.22 -15.95 12.42
CA LYS A 136 -0.72 -17.00 13.33
C LYS A 136 -1.96 -16.54 14.07
N TRP A 137 -3.09 -17.13 13.71
CA TRP A 137 -4.33 -17.01 14.43
C TRP A 137 -4.27 -17.76 15.76
N GLN A 138 -4.53 -17.05 16.85
CA GLN A 138 -4.76 -17.65 18.17
C GLN A 138 -6.13 -17.21 18.66
N GLN A 139 -7.09 -18.14 18.65
CA GLN A 139 -8.50 -17.82 18.83
C GLN A 139 -8.92 -16.77 17.79
N ASP A 140 -9.34 -15.59 18.24
CA ASP A 140 -9.81 -14.50 17.38
C ASP A 140 -8.76 -13.37 17.22
N LYS A 141 -7.51 -13.60 17.68
CA LYS A 141 -6.43 -12.63 17.55
C LYS A 141 -5.38 -13.09 16.55
N LEU A 142 -5.14 -12.26 15.54
CA LEU A 142 -4.04 -12.43 14.60
C LEU A 142 -2.74 -11.98 15.24
N ASN A 143 -1.77 -12.90 15.34
CA ASN A 143 -0.40 -12.57 15.72
C ASN A 143 0.45 -12.53 14.46
N ILE A 144 1.16 -11.42 14.28
CA ILE A 144 2.02 -11.18 13.13
C ILE A 144 3.45 -11.09 13.64
N THR A 145 4.37 -11.80 13.00
CA THR A 145 5.80 -11.70 13.33
C THR A 145 6.65 -11.52 12.10
N CYS A 146 7.70 -10.70 12.20
CA CYS A 146 8.78 -10.59 11.22
C CYS A 146 10.03 -11.31 11.77
N GLN A 147 10.47 -12.38 11.12
CA GLN A 147 11.61 -13.20 11.52
C GLN A 147 11.50 -13.67 12.98
N GLY A 148 10.28 -14.04 13.39
CA GLY A 148 9.96 -14.48 14.75
C GLY A 148 9.81 -13.36 15.79
N LYS A 149 9.97 -12.08 15.41
CA LYS A 149 9.78 -10.91 16.29
C LYS A 149 8.41 -10.28 16.08
N PRO A 150 7.72 -9.80 17.12
CA PRO A 150 6.37 -9.23 16.97
C PRO A 150 6.32 -8.01 16.05
N LEU A 151 5.38 -8.02 15.10
CA LEU A 151 4.97 -6.85 14.33
C LEU A 151 3.77 -6.20 15.04
N TYR A 152 3.84 -4.90 15.27
CA TYR A 152 2.80 -4.11 15.91
C TYR A 152 2.08 -3.26 14.87
N PHE A 153 0.76 -3.17 14.98
CA PHE A 153 -0.01 -2.22 14.21
C PHE A 153 0.33 -0.78 14.63
N ILE A 154 0.56 0.08 13.64
CA ILE A 154 0.91 1.49 13.84
C ILE A 154 -0.17 2.41 13.30
N ALA A 155 -0.65 2.18 12.08
CA ALA A 155 -1.66 3.05 11.48
C ALA A 155 -2.45 2.37 10.36
N GLY A 156 -3.68 2.83 10.18
CA GLY A 156 -4.62 2.37 9.16
C GLY A 156 -5.34 3.55 8.50
N VAL A 157 -5.51 3.52 7.18
CA VAL A 157 -6.23 4.54 6.41
C VAL A 157 -6.64 3.99 5.04
N PRO A 158 -7.82 4.31 4.50
CA PRO A 158 -8.17 3.96 3.13
C PRO A 158 -7.33 4.75 2.11
N ALA A 159 -6.93 4.10 1.01
CA ALA A 159 -6.13 4.76 -0.03
C ALA A 159 -6.89 5.92 -0.71
N TYR A 160 -8.22 5.79 -0.84
CA TYR A 160 -9.07 6.80 -1.48
C TYR A 160 -9.14 8.13 -0.72
N HIS A 161 -8.67 8.22 0.52
CA HIS A 161 -8.47 9.52 1.18
C HIS A 161 -7.42 10.38 0.47
N TYR A 162 -6.49 9.76 -0.25
CA TYR A 162 -5.34 10.42 -0.90
C TYR A 162 -5.53 10.64 -2.41
N GLY A 163 -6.73 10.38 -2.93
CA GLY A 163 -7.15 10.81 -4.27
C GLY A 163 -6.97 9.78 -5.38
N CYS A 164 -6.62 8.53 -5.10
CA CYS A 164 -6.77 7.44 -6.08
C CYS A 164 -7.80 6.44 -5.57
N SER A 165 -8.57 5.80 -6.47
CA SER A 165 -9.04 4.43 -6.18
C SER A 165 -7.79 3.62 -5.87
N GLY A 166 -7.60 3.07 -4.68
CA GLY A 166 -8.58 2.30 -3.97
C GLY A 166 -8.39 1.12 -3.00
N ALA A 167 -7.21 0.74 -2.48
CA ALA A 167 -7.16 -0.20 -1.36
C ALA A 167 -8.09 0.31 -0.25
N ASP A 168 -9.06 -0.52 0.14
CA ASP A 168 -10.06 -0.18 1.14
C ASP A 168 -9.37 0.13 2.48
N TRP A 169 -8.21 -0.49 2.74
CA TRP A 169 -7.40 -0.18 3.91
C TRP A 169 -5.89 -0.37 3.67
N ILE A 170 -5.09 0.67 3.89
CA ILE A 170 -3.62 0.57 3.97
C ILE A 170 -3.25 0.23 5.42
N VAL A 171 -2.50 -0.84 5.63
CA VAL A 171 -2.05 -1.30 6.95
C VAL A 171 -0.55 -1.05 7.11
N LEU A 172 -0.18 -0.30 8.14
CA LEU A 172 1.21 -0.07 8.54
C LEU A 172 1.54 -0.85 9.82
N LEU A 173 2.53 -1.74 9.72
CA LEU A 173 3.06 -2.52 10.83
C LEU A 173 4.53 -2.17 11.11
N TYR A 174 4.97 -2.37 12.36
CA TYR A 174 6.34 -2.09 12.77
C TYR A 174 6.90 -3.12 13.75
N GLU A 175 8.11 -3.58 13.47
CA GLU A 175 8.92 -4.44 14.33
C GLU A 175 10.04 -3.57 14.94
N PRO A 176 10.12 -3.44 16.28
CA PRO A 176 10.95 -2.41 16.91
C PRO A 176 12.43 -2.76 17.10
N ILE A 177 12.83 -4.03 17.03
CA ILE A 177 14.20 -4.47 17.35
C ILE A 177 15.14 -4.24 16.16
N ASP A 178 14.76 -4.74 14.99
CA ASP A 178 15.49 -4.56 13.73
C ASP A 178 14.99 -3.34 12.94
N LYS A 179 13.92 -2.69 13.46
CA LYS A 179 13.28 -1.50 12.90
C LYS A 179 12.70 -1.76 11.52
N ILE A 180 11.93 -2.83 11.39
CA ILE A 180 11.30 -3.22 10.12
C ILE A 180 9.89 -2.64 10.05
N VAL A 181 9.61 -1.93 8.97
CA VAL A 181 8.31 -1.31 8.68
C VAL A 181 7.69 -2.10 7.56
N VAL A 182 6.46 -2.55 7.73
CA VAL A 182 5.77 -3.40 6.76
C VAL A 182 4.49 -2.72 6.32
N PHE A 183 4.25 -2.72 5.01
CA PHE A 183 2.99 -2.32 4.39
C PHE A 183 2.27 -3.53 3.81
N THR A 184 0.94 -3.53 3.98
CA THR A 184 0.00 -4.41 3.29
C THR A 184 -1.35 -3.73 3.13
N PHE A 185 -2.27 -4.31 2.35
CA PHE A 185 -3.46 -3.61 1.86
C PHE A 185 -4.68 -4.52 1.89
N ASP A 186 -5.74 -4.10 2.53
CA ASP A 186 -7.04 -4.75 2.41
C ASP A 186 -7.82 -4.23 1.20
N TRP A 187 -8.56 -5.13 0.56
CA TRP A 187 -9.43 -4.83 -0.60
C TRP A 187 -10.81 -5.50 -0.46
N SER A 188 -11.30 -5.69 0.77
CA SER A 188 -12.54 -6.41 1.07
C SER A 188 -13.65 -5.56 1.67
#